data_AF-A0AAW1RUB4-F1
#
_entry.id   AF-A0AAW1RUB4-F1
#
_cell.length_a   1.000
_cell.length_b   1.000
_cell.length_c   1.000
_cell.angle_alpha   90.00
_cell.angle_beta   90.00
_cell.angle_gamma   90.00
#
_symmetry.space_group_name_H-M   'P 1'
#
loop_
_entity.id
_entity.type
_entity.pdbx_description
1 polymer ?
#
loop_
_entity_poly.entity_id
_entity_poly.type
_entity_poly.pdbx_seq_one_letter_code
_entity_poly.pdbx_strand_id
1 'polypeptide(L)'
;MSRNLLNDPVRSALTHVQKTKVVALVTEGSARPEIPPIEAQPSKTFPGYEDYVKLMQRCWAQDPEARPDFTQIISALRKLLASEMQNRQKEEKATIMS
;
A
#
# COMPACT_ATOMS: atom_id res chain seq x y z
N MET A 1 -39.20 11.52 5.30
CA MET A 1 -39.21 10.26 4.54
C MET A 1 -37.80 9.70 4.51
N SER A 2 -37.44 8.87 5.51
CA SER A 2 -36.13 8.24 5.60
C SER A 2 -36.05 7.08 4.62
N ARG A 3 -35.18 7.19 3.62
CA ARG A 3 -34.85 6.05 2.74
C ARG A 3 -34.07 5.03 3.57
N ASN A 4 -34.65 3.85 3.76
CA ASN A 4 -33.96 2.69 4.35
C ASN A 4 -32.85 2.23 3.40
N LEU A 5 -31.60 2.58 3.71
CA LEU A 5 -30.37 2.22 2.98
C LEU A 5 -30.02 0.72 3.05
N LEU A 6 -30.89 -0.10 3.66
CA LEU A 6 -30.70 -1.54 3.84
C LEU A 6 -31.18 -2.37 2.64
N ASN A 7 -31.93 -1.79 1.70
CA ASN A 7 -32.53 -2.53 0.60
C ASN A 7 -32.04 -2.09 -0.79
N ASP A 8 -30.81 -1.58 -0.86
CA ASP A 8 -30.19 -1.17 -2.13
C ASP A 8 -29.58 -2.41 -2.84
N PRO A 9 -30.12 -2.87 -3.98
CA PRO A 9 -29.64 -4.08 -4.66
C PRO A 9 -28.19 -3.94 -5.14
N VAL A 10 -27.72 -2.69 -5.37
CA VAL A 10 -26.33 -2.40 -5.75
C VAL A 10 -25.36 -2.65 -4.58
N ARG A 11 -25.79 -2.46 -3.32
CA ARG A 11 -24.97 -2.72 -2.12
C ARG A 11 -24.93 -4.20 -1.74
N SER A 12 -25.99 -4.96 -2.09
CA SER A 12 -26.10 -6.41 -1.87
C SER A 12 -25.13 -7.22 -2.75
N ALA A 13 -24.84 -6.76 -3.96
CA ALA A 13 -23.92 -7.46 -4.87
C ALA A 13 -22.43 -7.38 -4.45
N LEU A 14 -22.06 -6.47 -3.55
CA LEU A 14 -20.67 -6.27 -3.12
C LEU A 14 -20.35 -6.86 -1.73
N THR A 15 -21.34 -7.38 -0.99
CA THR A 15 -21.12 -7.85 0.39
C THR A 15 -20.87 -9.35 0.53
N HIS A 16 -20.91 -10.12 -0.56
CA HIS A 16 -20.67 -11.57 -0.54
C HIS A 16 -19.49 -12.02 -1.41
N VAL A 17 -18.36 -11.29 -1.36
CA VAL A 17 -17.09 -11.98 -1.58
C VAL A 17 -16.93 -12.90 -0.38
N GLN A 18 -17.38 -14.16 -0.53
CA GLN A 18 -17.25 -15.17 0.50
C GLN A 18 -15.79 -15.16 0.97
N LYS A 19 -15.54 -14.89 2.25
CA LYS A 19 -14.18 -14.72 2.82
C LYS A 19 -13.22 -15.85 2.40
N THR A 20 -13.76 -17.05 2.18
CA THR A 20 -13.07 -18.23 1.65
C THR A 20 -12.57 -18.09 0.21
N LYS A 21 -13.30 -17.40 -0.68
CA LYS A 21 -12.85 -17.16 -2.07
C LYS A 21 -11.66 -16.21 -2.15
N VAL A 22 -11.57 -15.21 -1.28
CA VAL A 22 -10.40 -14.30 -1.23
C VAL A 22 -9.15 -15.07 -0.87
N VAL A 23 -9.22 -15.92 0.16
CA VAL A 23 -8.09 -16.75 0.59
C VAL A 23 -7.64 -17.64 -0.56
N ALA A 24 -8.56 -18.38 -1.19
CA ALA A 24 -8.24 -19.25 -2.33
C ALA A 24 -7.60 -18.47 -3.51
N LEU A 25 -8.11 -17.29 -3.85
CA LEU A 25 -7.55 -16.46 -4.92
C LEU A 25 -6.12 -15.97 -4.61
N VAL A 26 -5.86 -15.62 -3.34
CA VAL A 26 -4.54 -15.17 -2.89
C VAL A 26 -3.55 -16.34 -2.81
N THR A 27 -3.99 -17.52 -2.37
CA THR A 27 -3.11 -18.69 -2.18
C THR A 27 -2.89 -19.50 -3.46
N GLU A 28 -3.95 -19.76 -4.24
CA GLU A 28 -3.93 -20.64 -5.41
C GLU A 28 -3.89 -19.86 -6.73
N GLY A 29 -4.58 -18.72 -6.79
CA GLY A 29 -4.68 -17.90 -8.01
C GLY A 29 -3.54 -16.89 -8.20
N SER A 30 -2.61 -16.78 -7.24
CA SER A 30 -1.59 -15.71 -7.18
C SER A 30 -2.19 -14.29 -7.31
N ALA A 31 -3.48 -14.12 -7.03
CA ALA A 31 -4.17 -12.86 -7.19
C ALA A 31 -3.77 -11.93 -6.02
N ARG A 32 -2.74 -11.11 -6.25
CA ARG A 32 -2.44 -9.95 -5.41
C ARG A 32 -3.20 -8.75 -6.00
N PRO A 33 -3.89 -7.95 -5.18
CA PRO A 33 -4.50 -6.72 -5.69
C PRO A 33 -3.43 -5.85 -6.36
N GLU A 34 -3.75 -5.31 -7.52
CA GLU A 34 -2.92 -4.28 -8.13
C GLU A 34 -2.89 -3.06 -7.21
N ILE A 35 -1.71 -2.44 -7.08
CA ILE A 35 -1.59 -1.18 -6.36
C ILE A 35 -2.28 -0.13 -7.24
N PRO A 36 -3.30 0.58 -6.73
CA PRO A 36 -4.02 1.56 -7.52
C PRO A 36 -3.08 2.67 -7.98
N PRO A 37 -3.35 3.30 -9.12
CA PRO A 37 -2.56 4.43 -9.59
C PRO A 37 -2.58 5.56 -8.54
N ILE A 38 -1.53 6.39 -8.53
CA ILE A 38 -1.29 7.42 -7.51
C ILE A 38 -2.52 8.35 -7.35
N GLU A 39 -3.18 8.65 -8.46
CA GLU A 39 -4.32 9.54 -8.58
C GLU A 39 -5.58 8.97 -7.89
N ALA A 40 -5.65 7.66 -7.74
CA ALA A 40 -6.76 6.95 -7.09
C ALA A 40 -6.49 6.71 -5.58
N GLN A 41 -5.34 7.13 -5.05
CA GLN A 41 -5.00 6.90 -3.65
C GLN A 41 -5.52 8.02 -2.74
N PRO A 42 -6.04 7.67 -1.54
CA PRO A 42 -6.60 8.65 -0.61
C PRO A 42 -5.52 9.53 0.05
N SER A 43 -4.23 9.14 -0.04
CA SER A 43 -3.11 9.88 0.53
C SER A 43 -2.24 10.46 -0.58
N LYS A 44 -1.68 11.65 -0.33
CA LYS A 44 -0.62 12.21 -1.17
C LYS A 44 0.60 11.29 -1.15
N THR A 45 1.28 11.18 -2.28
CA THR A 45 2.60 10.54 -2.40
C THR A 45 3.62 11.27 -1.54
N PHE A 46 4.57 10.53 -0.99
CA PHE A 46 5.73 11.07 -0.29
C PHE A 46 7.01 10.79 -1.10
N PRO A 47 8.12 11.52 -0.87
CA PRO A 47 9.37 11.36 -1.64
C PRO A 47 9.93 9.92 -1.71
N GLY A 48 9.60 9.06 -0.76
CA GLY A 48 9.98 7.64 -0.73
C GLY A 48 8.90 6.65 -1.21
N TYR A 49 7.83 7.12 -1.84
CA TYR A 49 6.65 6.30 -2.17
C TYR A 49 7.00 5.10 -3.05
N GLU A 50 7.76 5.30 -4.13
CA GLU A 50 8.14 4.24 -5.07
C GLU A 50 8.94 3.12 -4.40
N ASP A 51 9.88 3.49 -3.54
CA ASP A 51 10.72 2.52 -2.85
C ASP A 51 9.96 1.78 -1.73
N TYR A 52 8.97 2.45 -1.13
CA TYR A 52 8.01 1.80 -0.23
C TYR A 52 7.12 0.79 -0.99
N VAL A 53 6.60 1.15 -2.16
CA VAL A 53 5.82 0.24 -3.02
C VAL A 53 6.64 -0.99 -3.42
N LYS A 54 7.90 -0.80 -3.85
CA LYS A 54 8.81 -1.91 -4.17
C LYS A 54 9.06 -2.81 -2.97
N LEU A 55 9.22 -2.24 -1.77
CA LEU A 55 9.37 -3.01 -0.54
C LEU A 55 8.12 -3.84 -0.25
N MET A 56 6.92 -3.26 -0.36
CA MET A 56 5.66 -3.99 -0.18
C MET A 56 5.53 -5.14 -1.18
N GLN A 57 5.82 -4.91 -2.47
CA GLN A 57 5.76 -5.95 -3.50
C GLN A 57 6.71 -7.12 -3.20
N ARG A 58 7.92 -6.83 -2.70
CA ARG A 58 8.85 -7.89 -2.25
C ARG A 58 8.32 -8.68 -1.06
N CYS A 59 7.69 -8.01 -0.08
CA CYS A 59 7.03 -8.68 1.04
C CYS A 59 5.86 -9.56 0.58
N TRP A 60 5.21 -9.20 -0.53
CA TRP A 60 4.09 -9.93 -1.12
C TRP A 60 4.48 -10.99 -2.14
N ALA A 61 5.76 -11.34 -2.25
CA ALA A 61 6.22 -12.39 -3.17
C ALA A 61 5.41 -13.68 -2.98
N GLN A 62 5.00 -14.27 -4.11
CA GLN A 62 4.22 -15.51 -4.12
C GLN A 62 5.02 -16.64 -3.47
N ASP A 63 6.28 -16.79 -3.89
CA ASP A 63 7.25 -17.65 -3.25
C ASP A 63 7.62 -17.10 -1.86
N PRO A 64 7.36 -17.85 -0.77
CA PRO A 64 7.77 -17.46 0.57
C PRO A 64 9.27 -17.24 0.73
N GLU A 65 10.11 -18.02 0.04
CA GLU A 65 11.58 -17.92 0.15
C GLU A 65 12.13 -16.67 -0.56
N ALA A 66 11.37 -16.11 -1.50
CA ALA A 66 11.72 -14.85 -2.16
C ALA A 66 11.38 -13.61 -1.31
N ARG A 67 10.66 -13.77 -0.19
CA ARG A 67 10.30 -12.65 0.69
C ARG A 67 11.51 -12.21 1.50
N PRO A 68 11.67 -10.90 1.73
CA PRO A 68 12.73 -10.42 2.60
C PRO A 68 12.49 -10.82 4.05
N ASP A 69 13.57 -11.10 4.77
CA ASP A 69 13.50 -11.26 6.22
C ASP A 69 13.29 -9.90 6.93
N PHE A 70 12.94 -9.94 8.22
CA PHE A 70 12.70 -8.70 8.98
C PHE A 70 13.92 -7.80 9.10
N THR A 71 15.14 -8.34 9.11
CA THR A 71 16.37 -7.54 9.13
C THR A 71 16.48 -6.71 7.86
N GLN A 72 16.20 -7.32 6.71
CA GLN A 72 16.18 -6.66 5.41
C GLN A 72 15.06 -5.61 5.34
N ILE A 73 13.86 -5.92 5.83
CA ILE A 73 12.73 -4.98 5.88
C ILE A 73 13.07 -3.76 6.75
N ILE A 74 13.57 -3.99 7.97
CA ILE A 74 13.96 -2.90 8.89
C ILE A 74 15.06 -2.03 8.27
N SER A 75 16.05 -2.64 7.60
CA SER A 75 17.10 -1.91 6.91
C SER A 75 16.53 -1.00 5.81
N ALA A 76 15.60 -1.51 5.00
CA ALA A 76 14.94 -0.74 3.94
C ALA A 76 14.11 0.43 4.52
N LEU A 77 13.31 0.19 5.56
CA LEU A 77 12.50 1.23 6.20
C LEU A 77 13.36 2.32 6.86
N ARG A 78 14.48 1.95 7.51
CA ARG A 78 15.42 2.92 8.07
C ARG A 78 16.03 3.83 7.00
N LYS A 79 16.37 3.28 5.83
CA LYS A 79 16.87 4.07 4.69
C LYS A 79 15.81 5.04 4.20
N LEU A 80 14.56 4.61 4.05
CA LEU A 80 13.44 5.48 3.65
C LEU A 80 13.25 6.64 4.63
N LEU A 81 13.22 6.34 5.93
CA LEU A 81 13.09 7.35 6.97
C LEU A 81 14.26 8.34 6.96
N ALA A 82 15.50 7.86 6.81
CA ALA A 82 16.68 8.72 6.74
C ALA A 82 16.64 9.66 5.53
N SER A 83 16.29 9.15 4.34
CA SER A 83 16.13 9.96 3.12
C SER A 83 15.05 11.02 3.29
N GLU A 84 13.92 10.65 3.88
CA GLU A 84 12.82 11.59 4.14
C GLU A 84 13.23 12.71 5.09
N MET A 85 13.95 12.40 6.18
CA MET A 85 14.47 13.40 7.12
C MET A 85 15.45 14.37 6.43
N GLN A 86 16.32 13.85 5.55
CA GLN A 86 17.25 14.68 4.79
C GLN A 86 16.53 15.61 3.81
N ASN A 87 15.44 15.15 3.19
CA ASN A 87 14.64 15.98 2.28
C ASN A 87 13.99 17.14 3.02
N ARG A 88 13.37 16.90 4.18
CA ARG A 88 12.80 17.99 5.02
C ARG A 88 13.86 19.03 5.40
N GLN A 89 15.05 18.59 5.82
CA GLN A 89 16.15 19.51 6.17
C GLN A 89 16.64 20.34 4.98
N LYS A 90 16.62 19.79 3.77
CA LYS A 90 16.96 20.53 2.54
C LYS A 90 15.89 21.56 2.21
N GLU A 91 14.62 21.20 2.32
CA GLU A 91 13.49 22.11 2.09
C GLU A 91 13.53 23.29 3.06
N GLU A 92 13.72 23.03 4.36
CA GLU A 92 13.86 24.07 5.39
C GLU A 92 15.02 25.03 5.10
N LYS A 93 16.19 24.50 4.72
CA LYS A 93 17.35 25.33 4.35
C LYS A 93 17.11 26.15 3.07
N ALA A 94 16.41 25.60 2.09
CA ALA A 94 16.08 26.30 0.85
C ALA A 94 15.11 27.46 1.11
N THR A 95 14.13 27.28 2.01
CA THR A 95 13.19 28.34 2.41
C THR A 95 13.86 29.47 3.19
N ILE A 96 14.89 29.17 3.99
CA ILE A 96 15.64 30.20 4.75
C ILE A 96 16.58 31.00 3.84
N MET A 97 16.99 30.44 2.70
CA MET A 97 17.96 31.04 1.77
C MET A 97 17.29 31.81 0.60
N SER A 98 15.95 31.79 0.51
CA SER A 98 15.16 32.52 -0.48
C SER A 98 14.49 33.75 0.13
#